data_AF-A0A4Q2R817-F1
#
_entry.id   AF-A0A4Q2R817-F1
#
_cell.length_a   1.000
_cell.length_b   1.000
_cell.length_c   1.000
_cell.angle_alpha   90.00
_cell.angle_beta   90.00
_cell.angle_gamma   90.00
#
_symmetry.space_group_name_H-M   'P 1'
#
loop_
_entity.id
_entity.type
_entity.pdbx_description
1 polymer ?
#
loop_
_entity_poly.entity_id
_entity_poly.type
_entity_poly.pdbx_seq_one_letter_code
_entity_poly.pdbx_strand_id
1 'polypeptide(L)'
;MARDRWPEAADGAGWAAVVAAGELGDCPPGEIVGALRALFLDGDQRLVQALTLHVSNRITRRLRRLIGTDHPNQGEDVVERAHGVIMDAIFDPASADGPELVEHFWARVRNRGIDAARAEGKYHRRHPALAVDEDGETLVPPGRRVDGGAGSIDVSHVISRIRDPKKRLAFRLYAEGMRVRAGDVCVATVCGCDPKTAAKWVREAREILAAELEIGA
;
A
#
# COMPACT_ATOMS: atom_id res chain seq x y z
N MET A 1 24.62 -12.30 22.89
CA MET A 1 23.62 -13.04 23.69
C MET A 1 22.30 -12.91 22.94
N ALA A 2 21.63 -13.92 22.39
CA ALA A 2 21.81 -15.37 22.32
C ALA A 2 21.49 -15.78 20.87
N ARG A 3 22.47 -16.32 20.12
CA ARG A 3 22.25 -16.86 18.77
C ARG A 3 21.74 -18.30 18.79
N ASP A 4 21.68 -18.94 19.96
CA ASP A 4 21.49 -20.40 20.09
C ASP A 4 20.03 -20.85 20.26
N ARG A 5 19.03 -19.95 20.20
CA ARG A 5 17.62 -20.34 20.36
C ARG A 5 16.91 -20.62 19.03
N TRP A 6 17.38 -20.07 17.93
CA TRP A 6 16.68 -20.14 16.63
C TRP A 6 17.52 -20.91 15.60
N PRO A 7 16.87 -21.57 14.63
CA PRO A 7 17.59 -22.27 13.58
C PRO A 7 18.47 -21.33 12.78
N GLU A 8 19.55 -21.86 12.19
CA GLU A 8 20.34 -21.10 11.22
C GLU A 8 19.46 -20.67 10.04
N ALA A 9 19.79 -19.55 9.39
CA ALA A 9 18.96 -18.98 8.34
C ALA A 9 18.65 -19.98 7.20
N ALA A 10 19.63 -20.80 6.81
CA ALA A 10 19.47 -21.80 5.75
C ALA A 10 18.89 -23.14 6.23
N ASP A 11 18.61 -23.31 7.53
CA ASP A 11 18.06 -24.56 8.08
C ASP A 11 16.55 -24.66 7.84
N GLY A 12 16.18 -25.05 6.62
CA GLY A 12 14.77 -25.21 6.24
C GLY A 12 14.00 -26.20 7.14
N ALA A 13 14.65 -27.26 7.63
CA ALA A 13 14.00 -28.25 8.49
C ALA A 13 13.72 -27.68 9.89
N GLY A 14 14.70 -26.98 10.47
CA GLY A 14 14.52 -26.28 11.74
C GLY A 14 13.43 -25.20 11.66
N TRP A 15 13.43 -24.39 10.60
CA TRP A 15 12.38 -23.39 10.39
C TRP A 15 11.00 -24.02 10.20
N ALA A 16 10.88 -25.14 9.48
CA ALA A 16 9.63 -25.86 9.36
C ALA A 16 9.11 -26.36 10.73
N ALA A 17 9.99 -26.82 11.62
CA ALA A 17 9.61 -27.21 12.97
C ALA A 17 9.10 -26.02 13.79
N VAL A 18 9.75 -24.85 13.71
CA VAL A 18 9.29 -23.61 14.36
C VAL A 18 7.90 -23.18 13.86
N VAL A 19 7.65 -23.29 12.55
CA VAL A 19 6.32 -23.01 11.97
C VAL A 19 5.28 -23.99 12.50
N ALA A 20 5.58 -25.28 12.51
CA ALA A 20 4.67 -26.32 13.00
C ALA A 20 4.32 -26.16 14.49
N ALA A 21 5.29 -25.70 15.30
CA ALA A 21 5.09 -25.40 16.71
C ALA A 21 4.33 -24.09 16.98
N GLY A 22 4.13 -23.24 15.96
CA GLY A 22 3.45 -21.95 16.12
C GLY A 22 4.30 -20.87 16.80
N GLU A 23 5.62 -21.04 16.86
CA GLU A 23 6.53 -20.24 17.68
C GLU A 23 7.09 -18.99 16.96
N LEU A 24 6.69 -18.75 15.70
CA LEU A 24 7.14 -17.59 14.92
C LEU A 24 6.88 -16.24 15.62
N GLY A 25 5.84 -16.16 16.46
CA GLY A 25 5.49 -14.93 17.20
C GLY A 25 6.57 -14.46 18.17
N ASP A 26 7.30 -15.41 18.77
CA ASP A 26 8.36 -15.14 19.74
C ASP A 26 9.72 -14.93 19.08
N CYS A 27 9.84 -15.33 17.80
CA CYS A 27 11.05 -15.17 17.03
C CYS A 27 11.30 -13.68 16.70
N PRO A 28 12.55 -13.19 16.87
CA PRO A 28 12.93 -11.88 16.39
C PRO A 28 12.69 -11.79 14.88
N PRO A 29 12.03 -10.73 14.38
CA PRO A 29 11.66 -10.65 12.97
C PRO A 29 12.87 -10.63 12.02
N GLY A 30 14.03 -10.15 12.50
CA GLY A 30 15.28 -10.20 11.74
C GLY A 30 15.73 -11.61 11.39
N GLU A 31 15.58 -12.56 12.31
CA GLU A 31 15.92 -13.99 12.08
C GLU A 31 14.99 -14.60 11.02
N ILE A 32 13.70 -14.29 11.09
CA ILE A 32 12.70 -14.74 10.10
C ILE A 32 13.01 -14.16 8.71
N VAL A 33 13.44 -12.89 8.64
CA VAL A 33 13.88 -12.27 7.38
C VAL A 33 15.16 -12.93 6.86
N GLY A 34 16.12 -13.24 7.74
CA GLY A 34 17.32 -13.99 7.38
C GLY A 34 16.97 -15.34 6.76
N ALA A 35 16.05 -16.07 7.38
CA ALA A 35 15.55 -17.34 6.88
C ALA A 35 14.86 -17.20 5.52
N LEU A 36 13.97 -16.21 5.37
CA LEU A 36 13.33 -15.90 4.09
C LEU A 36 14.38 -15.65 3.00
N ARG A 37 15.38 -14.81 3.27
CA ARG A 37 16.44 -14.48 2.31
C ARG A 37 17.31 -15.67 1.93
N ALA A 38 17.53 -16.61 2.85
CA ALA A 38 18.31 -17.81 2.59
C ALA A 38 17.50 -18.88 1.82
N LEU A 39 16.19 -18.97 2.06
CA LEU A 39 15.35 -20.07 1.59
C LEU A 39 14.45 -19.72 0.40
N PHE A 40 14.25 -18.44 0.05
CA PHE A 40 13.21 -18.09 -0.93
C PHE A 40 13.44 -18.60 -2.36
N LEU A 41 14.69 -18.84 -2.76
CA LEU A 41 15.01 -19.34 -4.12
C LEU A 41 14.86 -20.86 -4.22
N ASP A 42 15.40 -21.60 -3.24
CA ASP A 42 15.58 -23.06 -3.33
C ASP A 42 14.87 -23.85 -2.23
N GLY A 43 14.21 -23.17 -1.29
CA GLY A 43 13.53 -23.79 -0.14
C GLY A 43 12.10 -24.26 -0.43
N ASP A 44 11.52 -24.95 0.56
CA ASP A 44 10.11 -25.37 0.51
C ASP A 44 9.19 -24.15 0.41
N GLN A 45 8.42 -24.09 -0.68
CA GLN A 45 7.48 -23.01 -0.97
C GLN A 45 6.42 -22.82 0.13
N ARG A 46 5.98 -23.90 0.79
CA ARG A 46 5.01 -23.81 1.90
C ARG A 46 5.62 -23.12 3.12
N LEU A 47 6.87 -23.45 3.42
CA LEU A 47 7.63 -22.81 4.49
C LEU A 47 7.84 -21.33 4.16
N VAL A 48 8.34 -21.02 2.95
CA VAL A 48 8.56 -19.63 2.51
C VAL A 48 7.27 -18.83 2.59
N GLN A 49 6.14 -19.39 2.14
CA GLN A 49 4.83 -18.73 2.23
C GLN A 49 4.43 -18.45 3.69
N ALA A 50 4.63 -19.39 4.61
CA ALA A 50 4.30 -19.22 6.02
C ALA A 50 5.15 -18.12 6.68
N LEU A 51 6.47 -18.12 6.43
CA LEU A 51 7.37 -17.09 6.93
C LEU A 51 7.02 -15.70 6.34
N THR A 52 6.73 -15.65 5.05
CA THR A 52 6.35 -14.43 4.31
C THR A 52 5.09 -13.82 4.90
N LEU A 53 4.04 -14.63 5.07
CA LEU A 53 2.77 -14.17 5.63
C LEU A 53 2.96 -13.66 7.07
N HIS A 54 3.78 -14.34 7.86
CA HIS A 54 4.08 -13.91 9.22
C HIS A 54 4.77 -12.54 9.25
N VAL A 55 5.83 -12.36 8.45
CA VAL A 55 6.59 -11.10 8.37
C VAL A 55 5.71 -9.97 7.84
N SER A 56 4.98 -10.21 6.74
CA SER A 56 4.04 -9.24 6.15
C SER A 56 3.02 -8.75 7.18
N ASN A 57 2.41 -9.66 7.94
CA ASN A 57 1.44 -9.31 8.99
C ASN A 57 2.05 -8.51 10.15
N ARG A 58 3.34 -8.69 10.45
CA ARG A 58 4.04 -7.90 11.47
C ARG A 58 4.40 -6.51 10.96
N ILE A 59 4.87 -6.41 9.72
CA ILE A 59 5.19 -5.14 9.06
C ILE A 59 3.94 -4.26 8.97
N THR A 60 2.87 -4.77 8.36
CA THR A 60 1.61 -4.03 8.16
C THR A 60 1.02 -3.56 9.49
N ARG A 61 0.95 -4.41 10.52
CA ARG A 61 0.51 -4.01 11.87
C ARG A 61 1.36 -2.91 12.47
N ARG A 62 2.69 -2.95 12.28
CA ARG A 62 3.58 -1.90 12.78
C ARG A 62 3.41 -0.59 12.01
N LEU A 63 3.31 -0.66 10.68
CA LEU A 63 3.13 0.50 9.82
C LEU A 63 1.80 1.20 10.10
N ARG A 64 0.68 0.46 10.21
CA ARG A 64 -0.63 1.05 10.54
C ARG A 64 -0.60 1.83 11.85
N ARG A 65 0.07 1.32 12.88
CA ARG A 65 0.25 2.03 14.16
C ARG A 65 1.15 3.26 14.04
N LEU A 66 2.13 3.23 13.15
CA LEU A 66 3.08 4.33 12.96
C LEU A 66 2.48 5.47 12.14
N ILE A 67 1.75 5.14 11.07
CA ILE A 67 1.14 6.11 10.15
C ILE A 67 -0.14 6.71 10.75
N GLY A 68 -0.92 5.90 11.47
CA GLY A 68 -2.22 6.33 11.98
C GLY A 68 -3.23 6.54 10.83
N THR A 69 -4.35 7.18 11.16
CA THR A 69 -5.50 7.35 10.24
C THR A 69 -5.66 8.78 9.73
N ASP A 70 -4.77 9.70 10.12
CA ASP A 70 -4.84 11.14 9.79
C ASP A 70 -4.35 11.45 8.35
N HIS A 71 -4.18 10.40 7.55
CA HIS A 71 -3.79 10.44 6.16
C HIS A 71 -4.99 10.18 5.25
N PRO A 72 -4.98 10.66 3.99
CA PRO A 72 -5.93 10.22 2.96
C PRO A 72 -6.05 8.69 2.90
N ASN A 73 -7.26 8.18 2.64
CA ASN A 73 -7.57 6.74 2.69
C ASN A 73 -7.12 6.08 4.01
N GLN A 74 -7.20 6.80 5.12
CA GLN A 74 -6.78 6.36 6.46
C GLN A 74 -5.33 5.83 6.50
N GLY A 75 -4.46 6.33 5.61
CA GLY A 75 -3.06 5.94 5.53
C GLY A 75 -2.79 4.58 4.89
N GLU A 76 -3.81 3.88 4.38
CA GLU A 76 -3.63 2.54 3.81
C GLU A 76 -2.69 2.55 2.59
N ASP A 77 -2.72 3.61 1.78
CA ASP A 77 -1.83 3.72 0.60
C ASP A 77 -0.35 3.91 1.01
N VAL A 78 -0.10 4.62 2.12
CA VAL A 78 1.24 4.77 2.69
C VAL A 78 1.73 3.43 3.22
N VAL A 79 0.86 2.72 3.94
CA VAL A 79 1.17 1.41 4.51
C VAL A 79 1.47 0.41 3.39
N GLU A 80 0.63 0.34 2.37
CA GLU A 80 0.80 -0.57 1.23
C GLU A 80 2.11 -0.27 0.48
N ARG A 81 2.39 1.01 0.21
CA ARG A 81 3.62 1.42 -0.49
C ARG A 81 4.87 1.09 0.32
N ALA A 82 4.88 1.40 1.62
CA ALA A 82 6.00 1.07 2.49
C ALA A 82 6.19 -0.45 2.60
N HIS A 83 5.09 -1.19 2.76
CA HIS A 83 5.10 -2.65 2.81
C HIS A 83 5.69 -3.25 1.53
N GLY A 84 5.23 -2.81 0.35
CA GLY A 84 5.76 -3.27 -0.95
C GLY A 84 7.27 -3.08 -1.06
N VAL A 85 7.78 -1.88 -0.77
CA VAL A 85 9.22 -1.59 -0.80
C VAL A 85 10.02 -2.49 0.15
N ILE A 86 9.48 -2.79 1.33
CA ILE A 86 10.14 -3.68 2.29
C ILE A 86 10.14 -5.13 1.78
N MET A 87 9.01 -5.62 1.25
CA MET A 87 8.93 -6.99 0.72
C MET A 87 9.83 -7.18 -0.49
N ASP A 88 9.86 -6.20 -1.41
CA ASP A 88 10.76 -6.21 -2.57
C ASP A 88 12.22 -6.29 -2.10
N ALA A 89 12.60 -5.51 -1.09
CA ALA A 89 13.95 -5.54 -0.53
C ALA A 89 14.28 -6.89 0.15
N ILE A 90 13.31 -7.57 0.74
CA ILE A 90 13.52 -8.91 1.32
C ILE A 90 13.81 -9.93 0.22
N PHE A 91 13.07 -9.91 -0.89
CA PHE A 91 13.21 -10.91 -1.95
C PHE A 91 14.24 -10.56 -3.03
N ASP A 92 14.80 -9.35 -2.99
CA ASP A 92 15.90 -8.96 -3.87
C ASP A 92 17.27 -9.25 -3.19
N PRO A 93 18.07 -10.19 -3.72
CA PRO A 93 19.43 -10.43 -3.25
C PRO A 93 20.34 -9.21 -3.37
N ALA A 94 20.11 -8.37 -4.39
CA ALA A 94 20.94 -7.20 -4.67
C ALA A 94 20.56 -5.98 -3.83
N SER A 95 19.43 -6.03 -3.12
CA SER A 95 18.98 -4.93 -2.28
C SER A 95 19.90 -4.72 -1.08
N ALA A 96 20.46 -3.51 -0.96
CA ALA A 96 21.24 -3.09 0.20
C ALA A 96 20.40 -3.07 1.50
N ASP A 97 19.09 -2.88 1.38
CA ASP A 97 18.16 -2.92 2.52
C ASP A 97 17.99 -4.34 3.07
N GLY A 98 18.23 -5.36 2.26
CA GLY A 98 18.02 -6.76 2.63
C GLY A 98 18.81 -7.18 3.88
N PRO A 99 20.14 -7.04 3.89
CA PRO A 99 20.97 -7.29 5.08
C PRO A 99 20.59 -6.38 6.26
N GLU A 100 20.29 -5.11 6.02
CA GLU A 100 19.90 -4.19 7.09
C GLU A 100 18.55 -4.55 7.73
N LEU A 101 17.64 -5.20 6.99
CA LEU A 101 16.38 -5.70 7.53
C LEU A 101 16.59 -6.89 8.48
N VAL A 102 17.67 -7.65 8.32
CA VAL A 102 18.06 -8.72 9.26
C VAL A 102 18.53 -8.12 10.58
N GLU A 103 19.41 -7.11 10.53
CA GLU A 103 20.03 -6.54 11.74
C GLU A 103 19.17 -5.48 12.43
N HIS A 104 18.43 -4.68 11.65
CA HIS A 104 17.77 -3.45 12.11
C HIS A 104 16.31 -3.37 11.66
N PHE A 105 15.64 -4.53 11.63
CA PHE A 105 14.27 -4.71 11.13
C PHE A 105 13.32 -3.55 11.46
N TRP A 106 13.13 -3.22 12.75
CA TRP A 106 12.15 -2.19 13.14
C TRP A 106 12.56 -0.77 12.78
N ALA A 107 13.87 -0.47 12.78
CA ALA A 107 14.36 0.82 12.34
C ALA A 107 14.11 1.00 10.83
N ARG A 108 14.37 -0.04 10.03
CA ARG A 108 14.12 -0.04 8.58
C ARG A 108 12.63 0.08 8.26
N VAL A 109 11.77 -0.71 8.91
CA VAL A 109 10.31 -0.62 8.75
C VAL A 109 9.81 0.80 9.05
N ARG A 110 10.30 1.41 10.14
CA ARG A 110 9.95 2.79 10.50
C ARG A 110 10.40 3.79 9.44
N ASN A 111 11.66 3.70 9.00
CA ASN A 111 12.22 4.63 8.03
C ASN A 111 11.49 4.55 6.69
N ARG A 112 11.18 3.34 6.21
CA ARG A 112 10.40 3.14 4.99
C ARG A 112 8.96 3.65 5.11
N GLY A 113 8.33 3.50 6.29
CA GLY A 113 7.04 4.13 6.57
C GLY A 113 7.09 5.66 6.49
N ILE A 114 8.11 6.29 7.09
CA ILE A 114 8.31 7.74 7.03
C ILE A 114 8.57 8.20 5.58
N ASP A 115 9.37 7.47 4.82
CA ASP A 115 9.66 7.80 3.43
C ASP A 115 8.41 7.73 2.55
N ALA A 116 7.57 6.71 2.74
CA ALA A 116 6.29 6.61 2.04
C ALA A 116 5.34 7.77 2.40
N ALA A 117 5.24 8.14 3.67
CA ALA A 117 4.42 9.28 4.12
C ALA A 117 4.92 10.62 3.53
N ARG A 118 6.25 10.81 3.47
CA ARG A 118 6.87 11.98 2.82
C ARG A 118 6.58 12.02 1.32
N ALA A 119 6.66 10.87 0.64
CA ALA A 119 6.34 10.77 -0.78
C ALA A 119 4.88 11.14 -1.05
N GLU A 120 3.96 10.67 -0.19
CA GLU A 120 2.54 11.04 -0.27
C GLU A 120 2.32 12.54 -0.03
N GLY A 121 2.92 13.13 1.00
CA GLY A 121 2.81 14.57 1.26
C GLY A 121 3.43 15.44 0.15
N LYS A 122 4.41 14.92 -0.59
CA LYS A 122 4.98 15.57 -1.78
C LYS A 122 4.03 15.45 -2.98
N TYR A 123 3.34 14.32 -3.13
CA TYR A 123 2.33 14.12 -4.16
C TYR A 123 1.16 15.11 -4.00
N HIS A 124 0.56 15.17 -2.81
CA HIS A 124 -0.57 16.05 -2.51
C HIS A 124 -0.21 17.55 -2.66
N ARG A 125 1.02 17.94 -2.31
CA ARG A 125 1.48 19.33 -2.52
C ARG A 125 1.66 19.69 -3.99
N ARG A 126 1.98 18.73 -4.85
CA ARG A 126 2.20 18.95 -6.30
C ARG A 126 0.91 18.82 -7.11
N HIS A 127 -0.07 18.11 -6.55
CA HIS A 127 -1.38 17.90 -7.14
C HIS A 127 -2.44 18.26 -6.10
N PRO A 128 -2.61 19.55 -5.75
CA PRO A 128 -3.76 19.96 -4.95
C PRO A 128 -5.02 19.57 -5.73
N ALA A 129 -5.95 18.89 -5.06
CA ALA A 129 -7.22 18.52 -5.66
C ALA A 129 -7.87 19.77 -6.27
N LEU A 130 -8.06 19.78 -7.59
CA LEU A 130 -8.87 20.80 -8.22
C LEU A 130 -10.30 20.50 -7.83
N ALA A 131 -10.93 21.39 -7.06
CA ALA A 131 -12.37 21.32 -6.87
C ALA A 131 -13.01 21.45 -8.25
N VAL A 132 -13.72 20.41 -8.67
CA VAL A 132 -14.57 20.42 -9.85
C VAL A 132 -16.01 20.43 -9.36
N ASP A 133 -16.84 21.27 -9.95
CA ASP A 133 -18.28 21.24 -9.71
C ASP A 133 -18.92 20.01 -10.38
N GLU A 134 -20.23 19.83 -10.17
CA GLU A 134 -21.01 18.71 -10.73
C GLU A 134 -20.95 18.62 -12.26
N ASP A 135 -20.59 19.72 -12.94
CA ASP A 135 -20.52 19.83 -14.39
C ASP A 135 -19.09 19.60 -14.95
N GLY A 136 -18.09 19.42 -14.08
CA GLY A 136 -16.71 19.13 -14.47
C GLY A 136 -15.90 20.36 -14.89
N GLU A 137 -16.36 21.56 -14.57
CA GLU A 137 -15.62 22.80 -14.73
C GLU A 137 -14.66 23.00 -13.54
N THR A 138 -13.48 23.55 -13.81
CA THR A 138 -12.44 23.72 -12.79
C THR A 138 -12.74 24.96 -11.94
N LEU A 139 -13.11 24.79 -10.67
CA LEU A 139 -13.25 25.91 -9.74
C LEU A 139 -11.86 26.45 -9.39
N VAL A 140 -11.53 27.63 -9.92
CA VAL A 140 -10.44 28.45 -9.37
C VAL A 140 -10.81 28.80 -7.92
N PRO A 141 -9.95 28.55 -6.94
CA PRO A 141 -10.36 28.66 -5.54
C PRO A 141 -10.57 30.13 -5.15
N PRO A 142 -11.73 30.54 -4.60
CA PRO A 142 -11.75 31.72 -3.76
C PRO A 142 -11.06 31.33 -2.44
N GLY A 143 -10.15 32.18 -1.99
CA GLY A 143 -9.42 31.95 -0.75
C GLY A 143 -10.35 31.65 0.42
N ARG A 144 -10.08 30.53 1.08
CA ARG A 144 -10.38 30.23 2.50
C ARG A 144 -11.84 29.87 2.87
N ARG A 145 -11.95 28.63 3.38
CA ARG A 145 -12.99 27.98 4.21
C ARG A 145 -14.43 27.98 3.67
N VAL A 146 -15.00 26.77 3.57
CA VAL A 146 -16.45 26.57 3.67
C VAL A 146 -16.69 25.60 4.82
N ASP A 147 -17.25 26.13 5.90
CA ASP A 147 -17.91 25.37 6.96
C ASP A 147 -19.18 24.70 6.39
N GLY A 148 -19.43 23.46 6.82
CA GLY A 148 -20.76 22.87 7.02
C GLY A 148 -21.73 22.79 5.83
N GLY A 149 -21.90 21.59 5.28
CA GLY A 149 -23.06 21.26 4.44
C GLY A 149 -23.11 19.78 4.11
N ALA A 150 -24.20 19.12 4.52
CA ALA A 150 -24.46 17.70 4.35
C ALA A 150 -24.44 17.28 2.86
N GLY A 151 -23.85 16.11 2.59
CA GLY A 151 -23.93 15.45 1.28
C GLY A 151 -22.60 15.07 0.62
N SER A 152 -21.55 14.71 1.37
CA SER A 152 -20.42 14.02 0.74
C SER A 152 -20.82 12.57 0.46
N ILE A 153 -21.08 12.22 -0.80
CA ILE A 153 -21.07 10.81 -1.22
C ILE A 153 -19.74 10.24 -0.77
N ASP A 154 -19.77 9.19 0.05
CA ASP A 154 -18.57 8.57 0.61
C ASP A 154 -17.80 7.85 -0.52
N VAL A 155 -16.97 8.62 -1.23
CA VAL A 155 -16.08 8.13 -2.29
C VAL A 155 -15.19 7.00 -1.75
N SER A 156 -14.90 6.98 -0.44
CA SER A 156 -14.13 5.91 0.19
C SER A 156 -14.92 4.60 0.29
N HIS A 157 -16.24 4.64 0.47
CA HIS A 157 -17.10 3.45 0.43
C HIS A 157 -17.05 2.77 -0.94
N VAL A 158 -17.14 3.55 -2.01
CA VAL A 158 -17.18 3.04 -3.38
C VAL A 158 -15.81 2.52 -3.81
N ILE A 159 -14.74 3.23 -3.45
CA ILE A 159 -13.35 2.82 -3.65
C ILE A 159 -13.05 1.46 -2.97
N SER A 160 -13.65 1.20 -1.81
CA SER A 160 -13.44 -0.05 -1.07
C SER A 160 -14.04 -1.29 -1.77
N ARG A 161 -15.09 -1.11 -2.59
CA ARG A 161 -15.76 -2.19 -3.34
C ARG A 161 -15.04 -2.56 -4.63
N ILE A 162 -14.19 -1.68 -5.15
CA ILE A 162 -13.37 -1.96 -6.33
C ILE A 162 -12.24 -2.91 -5.90
N ARG A 163 -12.34 -4.20 -6.27
CA ARG A 163 -11.33 -5.22 -5.96
C ARG A 163 -9.98 -4.98 -6.62
N ASP A 164 -10.00 -4.41 -7.82
CA ASP A 164 -8.78 -4.19 -8.61
C ASP A 164 -8.05 -2.91 -8.15
N PRO A 165 -6.81 -3.03 -7.65
CA PRO A 165 -6.06 -1.89 -7.11
C PRO A 165 -5.72 -0.83 -8.16
N LYS A 166 -5.54 -1.22 -9.43
CA LYS A 166 -5.26 -0.27 -10.51
C LYS A 166 -6.51 0.52 -10.89
N LYS A 167 -7.68 -0.14 -10.88
CA LYS A 167 -8.97 0.54 -11.10
C LYS A 167 -9.31 1.48 -9.94
N ARG A 168 -8.99 1.06 -8.72
CA ARG A 168 -9.18 1.87 -7.51
C ARG A 168 -8.33 3.14 -7.55
N LEU A 169 -7.05 3.00 -7.89
CA LEU A 169 -6.14 4.13 -8.07
C LEU A 169 -6.63 5.05 -9.20
N ALA A 170 -7.01 4.50 -10.35
CA ALA A 170 -7.50 5.29 -11.49
C ALA A 170 -8.75 6.11 -11.14
N PHE A 171 -9.70 5.50 -10.43
CA PHE A 171 -10.91 6.16 -10.00
C PHE A 171 -10.65 7.23 -8.92
N ARG A 172 -9.73 6.98 -7.99
CA ARG A 172 -9.30 7.98 -7.00
C ARG A 172 -8.68 9.20 -7.68
N LEU A 173 -7.75 8.98 -8.61
CA LEU A 173 -7.11 10.07 -9.36
C LEU A 173 -8.16 10.91 -10.12
N TYR A 174 -9.16 10.25 -10.70
CA TYR A 174 -10.29 10.94 -11.33
C TYR A 174 -11.14 11.73 -10.32
N ALA A 175 -11.48 11.15 -9.17
CA ALA A 175 -12.24 11.82 -8.11
C ALA A 175 -11.48 12.99 -7.46
N GLU A 176 -10.15 12.96 -7.51
CA GLU A 176 -9.25 14.06 -7.12
C GLU A 176 -9.13 15.17 -8.20
N GLY A 177 -9.89 15.06 -9.30
CA GLY A 177 -9.95 16.05 -10.38
C GLY A 177 -8.93 15.85 -11.50
N MET A 178 -8.23 14.70 -11.55
CA MET A 178 -7.24 14.42 -12.60
C MET A 178 -7.91 14.04 -13.92
N ARG A 179 -7.42 14.62 -15.02
CA ARG A 179 -7.89 14.30 -16.37
C ARG A 179 -7.46 12.90 -16.77
N VAL A 180 -8.38 12.17 -17.41
CA VAL A 180 -8.15 10.78 -17.83
C VAL A 180 -7.22 10.66 -19.05
N ARG A 181 -7.30 11.63 -19.99
CA ARG A 181 -6.65 11.52 -21.31
C ARG A 181 -5.81 12.74 -21.74
N ALA A 182 -5.74 13.82 -20.95
CA ALA A 182 -5.17 15.08 -21.40
C ALA A 182 -4.16 15.66 -20.40
N GLY A 183 -2.99 16.04 -20.92
CA GLY A 183 -1.85 16.61 -20.16
C GLY A 183 -0.66 15.65 -20.02
N ASP A 184 0.49 16.18 -19.61
CA ASP A 184 1.73 15.41 -19.40
C ASP A 184 1.63 14.39 -18.24
N VAL A 185 0.75 14.67 -17.26
CA VAL A 185 0.40 13.74 -16.17
C VAL A 185 -1.11 13.56 -16.17
N CYS A 186 -1.56 12.40 -16.67
CA CYS A 186 -2.96 12.00 -16.68
C CYS A 186 -3.13 10.66 -15.97
N VAL A 187 -4.38 10.28 -15.66
CA VAL A 187 -4.69 9.02 -14.96
C VAL A 187 -4.02 7.81 -15.65
N ALA A 188 -3.99 7.79 -16.98
CA ALA A 188 -3.34 6.74 -17.76
C ALA A 188 -1.83 6.67 -17.51
N THR A 189 -1.15 7.82 -17.46
CA THR A 189 0.29 7.91 -17.17
C THR A 189 0.60 7.44 -15.75
N VAL A 190 -0.20 7.85 -14.76
CA VAL A 190 0.03 7.50 -13.35
C VAL A 190 -0.29 6.03 -13.07
N CYS A 191 -1.30 5.47 -13.74
CA CYS A 191 -1.65 4.06 -13.62
C CYS A 191 -0.81 3.14 -14.54
N GLY A 192 0.07 3.70 -15.37
CA GLY A 192 0.92 2.95 -16.31
C GLY A 192 0.12 2.13 -17.32
N CYS A 193 -1.02 2.64 -17.79
CA CYS A 193 -1.91 1.93 -18.70
C CYS A 193 -2.33 2.78 -19.91
N ASP A 194 -2.90 2.12 -20.93
CA ASP A 194 -3.41 2.82 -22.10
C ASP A 194 -4.56 3.79 -21.73
N PRO A 195 -4.65 5.00 -22.30
CA PRO A 195 -5.71 5.96 -22.01
C PRO A 195 -7.14 5.44 -22.23
N LYS A 196 -7.35 4.46 -23.11
CA LYS A 196 -8.64 3.79 -23.28
C LYS A 196 -8.94 2.87 -22.10
N THR A 197 -7.92 2.20 -21.57
CA THR A 197 -8.01 1.33 -20.39
C THR A 197 -8.29 2.14 -19.12
N ALA A 198 -7.59 3.26 -18.91
CA ALA A 198 -7.86 4.18 -17.81
C ALA A 198 -9.30 4.75 -17.87
N ALA A 199 -9.76 5.16 -19.06
CA ALA A 199 -11.12 5.64 -19.25
C ALA A 199 -12.18 4.54 -19.02
N LYS A 200 -11.88 3.30 -19.43
CA LYS A 200 -12.75 2.16 -19.17
C LYS A 200 -12.90 1.91 -17.67
N TRP A 201 -11.80 1.98 -16.91
CA TRP A 201 -11.81 1.78 -15.46
C TRP A 201 -12.57 2.87 -14.72
N VAL A 202 -12.38 4.14 -15.10
CA VAL A 202 -13.14 5.26 -14.52
C VAL A 202 -14.63 5.13 -14.82
N ARG A 203 -15.01 4.72 -16.04
CA ARG A 203 -16.41 4.50 -16.41
C ARG A 203 -17.06 3.35 -15.62
N GLU A 204 -16.38 2.20 -15.52
CA GLU A 204 -16.88 1.06 -14.73
C GLU A 204 -17.09 1.45 -13.25
N ALA A 205 -16.20 2.28 -12.69
CA ALA A 205 -16.36 2.78 -11.32
C ALA A 205 -17.52 3.79 -11.17
N ARG A 206 -17.78 4.63 -12.19
CA ARG A 206 -18.96 5.50 -12.24
C ARG A 206 -20.27 4.73 -12.39
N GLU A 207 -20.28 3.62 -13.11
CA GLU A 207 -21.46 2.74 -13.22
C GLU A 207 -21.81 2.12 -11.86
N ILE A 208 -20.79 1.75 -11.06
CA ILE A 208 -20.99 1.27 -9.68
C ILE A 208 -21.58 2.38 -8.79
N LEU A 209 -21.12 3.62 -8.93
CA LEU A 209 -21.70 4.78 -8.22
C LEU A 209 -23.16 5.02 -8.58
N ALA A 210 -23.47 5.02 -9.89
CA ALA A 210 -24.81 5.29 -10.39
C ALA A 210 -25.81 4.24 -9.92
N ALA A 211 -25.41 2.96 -9.92
CA ALA A 211 -26.23 1.87 -9.40
C ALA A 211 -26.54 2.02 -7.90
N GLU A 212 -25.65 2.59 -7.09
CA GLU A 212 -25.93 2.84 -5.67
C GLU A 212 -26.84 4.04 -5.43
N LEU A 213 -26.70 5.09 -6.25
CA LEU A 213 -27.58 6.26 -6.19
C LEU A 213 -29.02 5.92 -6.60
N GLU A 214 -29.21 4.97 -7.54
CA GLU A 214 -30.54 4.48 -7.92
C GLU A 214 -31.17 3.52 -6.91
N ILE A 215 -30.37 2.80 -6.11
CA ILE A 215 -30.89 1.92 -5.02
C ILE A 215 -31.29 2.75 -3.78
N GLY A 216 -30.80 4.00 -3.68
CA GLY A 216 -31.12 4.93 -2.61
C GLY A 216 -32.27 5.91 -2.88
N ALA A 217 -32.98 5.78 -4.01
CA ALA A 217 -34.14 6.60 -4.40
C ALA A 217 -35.45 5.79 -4.30
#